data_AF-A0A1N6RA72-F1
#
_entry.id   AF-A0A1N6RA72-F1
#
_cell.length_a   1.000
_cell.length_b   1.000
_cell.length_c   1.000
_cell.angle_alpha   90.00
_cell.angle_beta   90.00
_cell.angle_gamma   90.00
#
_symmetry.space_group_name_H-M   'P 1'
#
loop_
_entity.id
_entity.type
_entity.pdbx_description
1 polymer ?
#
loop_
_entity_poly.entity_id
_entity_poly.type
_entity_poly.pdbx_seq_one_letter_code
_entity_poly.pdbx_strand_id
1 'polypeptide(L)'
;MPSDYAKSLGARLRAIRTQQGLSLHGVEEKSRGRWKAVVVGSYERGDRAVTVQKLAELADFYGVPVSELLPGGAAPSPLAPAPKLVIDLERLSQLPKDKAGPLARYAATIQSQRGDYNGKVLSIRQEDLRSLAVIYDKSPVELTEEFIHWGVLDAEARRAVESF
;
A
#
# COMPACT_ATOMS: atom_id res chain seq x y z
N MET A 1 -0.72 -30.22 20.34
CA MET A 1 -1.12 -30.06 18.92
C MET A 1 -1.22 -28.58 18.61
N PRO A 2 -0.61 -28.07 17.52
CA PRO A 2 -0.84 -26.70 17.10
C PRO A 2 -2.33 -26.44 16.88
N SER A 3 -2.85 -25.33 17.39
CA SER A 3 -4.20 -24.88 17.08
C SER A 3 -4.33 -24.67 15.56
N ASP A 4 -5.47 -25.02 14.97
CA ASP A 4 -5.74 -24.78 13.54
C ASP A 4 -5.60 -23.29 13.17
N TYR A 5 -5.83 -22.41 14.14
CA TYR A 5 -5.54 -20.98 14.03
C TYR A 5 -4.05 -20.70 13.80
N ALA A 6 -3.16 -21.32 14.58
CA ALA A 6 -1.71 -21.13 14.47
C ALA A 6 -1.16 -21.67 13.14
N LYS A 7 -1.69 -22.81 12.67
CA LYS A 7 -1.34 -23.35 11.34
C LYS A 7 -1.80 -22.42 10.21
N SER A 8 -3.01 -21.89 10.31
CA SER A 8 -3.57 -20.96 9.31
C SER A 8 -2.79 -19.65 9.25
N LEU A 9 -2.41 -19.10 10.41
CA LEU A 9 -1.55 -17.93 10.51
C LEU A 9 -0.17 -18.22 9.90
N GLY A 10 0.43 -19.35 10.27
CA GLY A 10 1.73 -19.77 9.73
C GLY A 10 1.73 -19.94 8.22
N ALA A 11 0.64 -20.48 7.66
CA ALA A 11 0.46 -20.61 6.21
C ALA A 11 0.40 -19.24 5.52
N ARG A 12 -0.28 -18.25 6.11
CA ARG A 12 -0.31 -16.86 5.60
C ARG A 12 1.07 -16.21 5.63
N LEU A 13 1.79 -16.35 6.74
CA LEU A 13 3.16 -15.85 6.87
C LEU A 13 4.07 -16.45 5.79
N ARG A 14 3.95 -17.76 5.53
CA ARG A 14 4.68 -18.44 4.46
C ARG A 14 4.33 -17.88 3.09
N ALA A 15 3.03 -17.71 2.80
CA ALA A 15 2.56 -17.22 1.52
C ALA A 15 3.18 -15.85 1.18
N ILE A 16 3.12 -14.89 2.12
CA ILE A 16 3.71 -13.55 1.96
C ILE A 16 5.21 -13.63 1.73
N ARG A 17 5.93 -14.47 2.50
CA ARG A 17 7.37 -14.67 2.30
C ARG A 17 7.68 -15.20 0.90
N THR A 18 6.98 -16.25 0.46
CA THR A 18 7.22 -16.89 -0.84
C THR A 18 6.86 -15.99 -2.01
N GLN A 19 5.82 -15.20 -1.87
CA GLN A 19 5.37 -14.22 -2.85
C GLN A 19 6.39 -13.10 -3.07
N GLN A 20 7.13 -12.72 -2.02
CA GLN A 20 8.26 -11.79 -2.13
C GLN A 20 9.55 -12.46 -2.63
N GLY A 21 9.51 -13.73 -3.04
CA GLY A 21 10.66 -14.47 -3.54
C GLY A 21 11.71 -14.79 -2.46
N LEU A 22 11.38 -14.63 -1.17
CA LEU A 22 12.33 -14.85 -0.08
C LEU A 22 12.34 -16.31 0.35
N SER A 23 13.53 -16.92 0.42
CA SER A 23 13.71 -18.18 1.16
C SER A 23 13.76 -17.90 2.67
N LEU A 24 13.63 -18.94 3.52
CA LEU A 24 13.81 -18.76 4.97
C LEU A 24 15.20 -18.21 5.31
N HIS A 25 16.22 -18.64 4.56
CA HIS A 25 17.57 -18.10 4.70
C HIS A 25 17.65 -16.66 4.21
N GLY A 26 17.02 -16.33 3.09
CA GLY A 26 16.94 -14.95 2.57
C GLY A 26 16.24 -13.99 3.53
N VAL A 27 15.28 -14.46 4.33
CA VAL A 27 14.69 -13.66 5.42
C VAL A 27 15.72 -13.35 6.50
N GLU A 28 16.53 -14.33 6.88
CA GLU A 28 17.59 -14.12 7.87
C GLU A 28 18.66 -13.14 7.37
N GLU A 29 19.11 -13.29 6.12
CA GLU A 29 20.08 -12.38 5.50
C GLU A 29 19.51 -10.96 5.37
N LYS A 30 18.31 -10.81 4.80
CA LYS A 30 17.64 -9.50 4.61
C LYS A 30 17.38 -8.79 5.94
N SER A 31 17.09 -9.55 7.00
CA SER A 31 16.88 -9.01 8.35
C SER A 31 18.16 -8.84 9.17
N ARG A 32 19.34 -9.10 8.58
CA ARG A 32 20.65 -9.06 9.27
C ARG A 32 20.67 -9.91 10.54
N GLY A 33 20.07 -11.09 10.48
CA GLY A 33 20.02 -12.05 11.59
C GLY A 33 18.95 -11.77 12.65
N ARG A 34 18.16 -10.69 12.54
CA ARG A 34 17.04 -10.42 13.46
C ARG A 34 15.98 -11.52 13.40
N TRP A 35 15.70 -12.03 12.20
CA TRP A 35 14.76 -13.12 11.97
C TRP A 35 15.51 -14.40 11.60
N LYS A 36 15.78 -15.24 12.59
CA LYS A 36 16.40 -16.55 12.35
C LYS A 36 15.51 -17.44 11.48
N ALA A 37 16.08 -18.06 10.45
CA ALA A 37 15.38 -18.91 9.49
C ALA A 37 14.59 -20.03 10.20
N VAL A 38 15.20 -20.66 11.20
CA VAL A 38 14.59 -21.72 12.01
C VAL A 38 13.37 -21.21 12.78
N VAL A 39 13.44 -19.99 13.33
CA VAL A 39 12.36 -19.39 14.12
C VAL A 39 11.18 -19.05 13.22
N VAL A 40 11.42 -18.38 12.09
CA VAL A 40 10.36 -18.08 11.12
C VAL A 40 9.73 -19.36 10.58
N GLY A 41 10.54 -20.37 10.26
CA GLY A 41 10.04 -21.68 9.83
C GLY A 41 9.13 -22.37 10.86
N SER A 42 9.43 -22.22 12.17
CA SER A 42 8.58 -22.75 13.23
C SER A 42 7.23 -22.03 13.34
N TYR A 43 7.20 -20.71 13.09
CA TYR A 43 5.94 -19.96 13.01
C TYR A 43 5.13 -20.38 11.79
N GLU A 44 5.77 -20.54 10.63
CA GLU A 44 5.09 -20.92 9.38
C GLU A 44 4.43 -22.30 9.43
N ARG A 45 4.99 -23.24 10.19
CA ARG A 45 4.39 -24.56 10.41
C ARG A 45 3.36 -24.57 11.53
N GLY A 46 3.30 -23.51 12.33
CA GLY A 46 2.48 -23.46 13.55
C GLY A 46 3.06 -24.25 14.72
N ASP A 47 4.29 -24.78 14.61
CA ASP A 47 4.97 -25.51 15.68
C ASP A 47 5.22 -24.62 16.91
N ARG A 48 5.41 -23.32 16.66
CA ARG A 48 5.63 -22.30 17.69
C ARG A 48 4.56 -21.21 17.57
N ALA A 49 3.95 -20.87 18.71
CA ALA A 49 3.08 -19.70 18.78
C ALA A 49 3.89 -18.41 18.57
N VAL A 50 3.33 -17.49 17.79
CA VAL A 50 3.87 -16.15 17.59
C VAL A 50 3.14 -15.17 18.50
N THR A 51 3.88 -14.31 19.20
CA THR A 51 3.26 -13.25 20.01
C THR A 51 2.74 -12.13 19.10
N VAL A 52 1.74 -11.38 19.57
CA VAL A 52 1.19 -10.24 18.82
C VAL A 52 2.30 -9.23 18.43
N GLN A 53 3.21 -8.94 19.35
CA GLN A 53 4.36 -8.07 19.08
C GLN A 53 5.24 -8.62 17.93
N LYS A 54 5.58 -9.91 17.95
CA LYS A 54 6.41 -10.52 16.90
C LYS A 54 5.68 -10.57 15.56
N LEU A 55 4.37 -10.74 15.59
CA LEU A 55 3.54 -10.69 14.40
C LEU A 55 3.57 -9.29 13.76
N ALA A 56 3.44 -8.23 14.57
CA ALA A 56 3.54 -6.85 14.10
C ALA A 56 4.93 -6.54 13.50
N GLU A 57 6.01 -6.95 14.20
CA GLU A 57 7.37 -6.76 13.67
C GLU A 57 7.61 -7.53 12.36
N LEU A 58 6.98 -8.69 12.16
CA LEU A 58 7.04 -9.44 10.90
C LEU A 58 6.23 -8.74 9.80
N ALA A 59 5.06 -8.20 10.13
CA ALA A 59 4.22 -7.43 9.21
C ALA A 59 5.00 -6.21 8.68
N ASP A 60 5.64 -5.46 9.57
CA ASP A 60 6.50 -4.33 9.21
C ASP A 60 7.69 -4.75 8.34
N PHE A 61 8.35 -5.86 8.70
CA PHE A 61 9.47 -6.41 7.92
C PHE A 61 9.07 -6.79 6.48
N TYR A 62 7.88 -7.35 6.32
CA TYR A 62 7.32 -7.70 5.00
C TYR A 62 6.61 -6.53 4.32
N GLY A 63 6.40 -5.40 5.00
CA GLY A 63 5.69 -4.24 4.45
C GLY A 63 4.19 -4.48 4.20
N VAL A 64 3.55 -5.31 5.03
CA VAL A 64 2.13 -5.65 4.92
C VAL A 64 1.35 -5.27 6.19
N PRO A 65 0.05 -4.96 6.12
CA PRO A 65 -0.78 -4.80 7.31
C PRO A 65 -0.82 -6.08 8.16
N VAL A 66 -0.85 -5.94 9.50
CA VAL A 66 -0.90 -7.11 10.41
C VAL A 66 -2.15 -7.98 10.18
N SER A 67 -3.25 -7.39 9.71
CA SER A 67 -4.50 -8.08 9.38
C SER A 67 -4.34 -9.11 8.26
N GLU A 68 -3.39 -8.91 7.32
CA GLU A 68 -3.07 -9.87 6.25
C GLU A 68 -2.49 -11.18 6.80
N LEU A 69 -1.81 -11.11 7.95
CA LEU A 69 -1.23 -12.26 8.62
C LEU A 69 -2.25 -13.05 9.44
N LEU A 70 -3.42 -12.47 9.76
CA LEU A 70 -4.42 -13.11 10.61
C LEU A 70 -5.31 -14.08 9.82
N PRO A 71 -5.64 -15.25 10.38
CA PRO A 71 -6.69 -16.13 9.85
C PRO A 71 -8.03 -15.40 9.73
N GLY A 72 -8.74 -15.60 8.61
CA GLY A 72 -10.05 -14.95 8.37
C GLY A 72 -9.99 -13.57 7.73
N GLY A 73 -8.80 -12.96 7.56
CA GLY A 73 -8.63 -11.80 6.67
C GLY A 73 -8.82 -12.18 5.20
N ALA A 74 -8.96 -11.18 4.30
CA ALA A 74 -8.90 -11.42 2.86
C ALA A 74 -7.66 -12.28 2.50
N ALA A 75 -7.75 -13.12 1.47
CA ALA A 75 -6.56 -13.86 1.01
C ALA A 75 -5.46 -12.84 0.67
N PRO A 76 -4.17 -13.13 0.99
CA PRO A 76 -3.08 -12.23 0.62
C PRO A 76 -3.14 -12.03 -0.89
N SER A 77 -3.65 -10.87 -1.30
CA SER A 77 -3.72 -10.49 -2.69
C SER A 77 -2.28 -10.33 -3.18
N PRO A 78 -1.96 -10.65 -4.45
CA PRO A 78 -0.70 -10.23 -5.01
C PRO A 78 -0.45 -8.76 -4.63
N LEU A 79 0.63 -8.50 -3.88
CA LEU A 79 1.32 -7.22 -3.73
C LEU A 79 1.78 -6.77 -5.13
N ALA A 80 0.82 -6.57 -6.04
CA ALA A 80 0.98 -5.52 -7.01
C ALA A 80 1.25 -4.27 -6.18
N PRO A 81 2.34 -3.53 -6.43
CA PRO A 81 2.53 -2.24 -5.78
C PRO A 81 1.23 -1.48 -5.96
N ALA A 82 0.59 -1.08 -4.86
CA ALA A 82 -0.64 -0.32 -4.90
C ALA A 82 -0.43 0.81 -5.92
N PRO A 83 -1.28 0.92 -6.96
CA PRO A 83 -0.97 1.79 -8.08
C PRO A 83 -0.75 3.20 -7.56
N LYS A 84 0.45 3.74 -7.84
CA LYS A 84 0.84 5.04 -7.31
C LYS A 84 0.07 6.12 -8.05
N LEU A 85 -0.72 6.89 -7.32
CA LEU A 85 -1.38 8.07 -7.84
C LEU A 85 -0.38 9.22 -7.77
N VAL A 86 0.20 9.57 -8.92
CA VAL A 86 1.20 10.63 -9.05
C VAL A 86 0.60 11.76 -9.86
N ILE A 87 0.33 12.88 -9.20
CA ILE A 87 -0.21 14.09 -9.83
C ILE A 87 0.92 14.85 -10.50
N ASP A 88 0.79 15.15 -11.78
CA ASP A 88 1.66 16.08 -12.49
C ASP A 88 1.30 17.53 -12.12
N LEU A 89 2.19 18.19 -11.36
CA LEU A 89 1.96 19.55 -10.88
C LEU A 89 2.26 20.60 -11.95
N GLU A 90 3.16 20.30 -12.90
CA GLU A 90 3.44 21.19 -14.04
C GLU A 90 2.19 21.26 -14.94
N ARG A 91 1.58 20.11 -15.23
CA ARG A 91 0.33 20.06 -15.99
C ARG A 91 -0.83 20.70 -15.22
N LEU A 92 -0.94 20.43 -13.93
CA LEU A 92 -1.97 21.02 -13.07
C LEU A 92 -1.93 22.55 -13.08
N SER A 93 -0.73 23.15 -13.09
CA SER A 93 -0.56 24.62 -13.11
C SER A 93 -1.08 25.28 -14.40
N GLN A 94 -1.20 24.52 -15.48
CA GLN A 94 -1.68 24.99 -16.79
C GLN A 94 -3.21 24.88 -16.94
N LEU A 95 -3.89 24.21 -16.01
CA LEU A 95 -5.33 24.01 -16.10
C LEU A 95 -6.13 25.24 -15.66
N PRO A 96 -7.34 25.44 -16.21
CA PRO A 96 -8.27 26.47 -15.74
C PRO A 96 -8.59 26.33 -14.25
N LYS A 97 -8.52 27.44 -13.50
CA LYS A 97 -8.70 27.45 -12.04
C LYS A 97 -10.12 27.10 -11.59
N ASP A 98 -11.12 27.33 -12.43
CA ASP A 98 -12.51 26.93 -12.23
C ASP A 98 -12.66 25.41 -12.17
N LYS A 99 -11.86 24.67 -12.95
CA LYS A 99 -11.87 23.20 -12.96
C LYS A 99 -10.92 22.61 -11.94
N ALA A 100 -9.66 23.04 -11.96
CA ALA A 100 -8.60 22.41 -11.18
C ALA A 100 -8.37 23.04 -9.79
N GLY A 101 -9.13 24.08 -9.43
CA GLY A 101 -8.94 24.86 -8.21
C GLY A 101 -8.88 24.04 -6.91
N PRO A 102 -9.81 23.10 -6.67
CA PRO A 102 -9.75 22.24 -5.49
C PRO A 102 -8.50 21.36 -5.45
N LEU A 103 -8.12 20.76 -6.59
CA LEU A 103 -6.92 19.91 -6.69
C LEU A 103 -5.64 20.71 -6.47
N ALA A 104 -5.54 21.90 -7.05
CA ALA A 104 -4.41 22.80 -6.88
C ALA A 104 -4.23 23.25 -5.42
N ARG A 105 -5.34 23.59 -4.74
CA ARG A 105 -5.30 23.94 -3.31
C ARG A 105 -4.85 22.75 -2.46
N TYR A 106 -5.42 21.57 -2.71
CA TYR A 106 -5.04 20.34 -2.03
C TYR A 106 -3.54 20.05 -2.20
N ALA A 107 -3.05 20.08 -3.45
CA ALA A 107 -1.63 19.86 -3.75
C ALA A 107 -0.72 20.85 -3.01
N ALA A 108 -1.05 22.14 -3.03
CA ALA A 108 -0.29 23.17 -2.34
C ALA A 108 -0.25 22.96 -0.81
N THR A 109 -1.36 22.53 -0.19
CA THR A 109 -1.40 22.17 1.24
C THR A 109 -0.45 21.02 1.55
N ILE A 110 -0.46 19.97 0.75
CA ILE A 110 0.43 18.82 0.95
C ILE A 110 1.90 19.17 0.72
N GLN A 111 2.21 19.96 -0.32
CA GLN A 111 3.57 20.46 -0.55
C GLN A 111 4.09 21.28 0.63
N SER A 112 3.27 22.18 1.17
CA SER A 112 3.63 22.99 2.33
C SER A 112 3.91 22.14 3.57
N GLN A 113 3.06 21.14 3.84
CA GLN A 113 3.27 20.21 4.95
C GLN A 113 4.55 19.37 4.81
N ARG A 114 4.92 19.02 3.57
CA ARG A 114 6.14 18.23 3.28
C ARG A 114 7.39 19.09 3.16
N GLY A 115 7.26 20.41 3.10
CA GLY A 115 8.36 21.32 2.73
C GLY A 115 8.84 21.13 1.28
N ASP A 116 8.00 20.54 0.43
CA ASP A 116 8.34 20.14 -0.94
C ASP A 116 7.77 21.13 -1.97
N TYR A 117 8.37 22.32 -2.03
CA TYR A 117 7.92 23.41 -2.89
C TYR A 117 8.44 23.32 -4.34
N ASN A 118 9.45 22.49 -4.58
CA ASN A 118 10.09 22.32 -5.90
C ASN A 118 9.66 21.04 -6.62
N GLY A 119 8.78 20.24 -6.03
CA GLY A 119 8.23 19.05 -6.66
C GLY A 119 7.50 19.39 -7.96
N LYS A 120 7.88 18.72 -9.05
CA LYS A 120 7.13 18.72 -10.33
C LYS A 120 5.95 17.74 -10.33
N VAL A 121 5.98 16.81 -9.38
CA VAL A 121 4.97 15.77 -9.22
C VAL A 121 4.64 15.60 -7.74
N LEU A 122 3.41 15.17 -7.45
CA LEU A 122 2.95 14.89 -6.11
C LEU A 122 2.35 13.49 -6.02
N SER A 123 3.00 12.61 -5.26
CA SER A 123 2.42 11.31 -4.94
C SER A 123 1.38 11.42 -3.82
N ILE A 124 0.18 10.89 -4.08
CA ILE A 124 -0.97 10.82 -3.16
C ILE A 124 -1.42 9.37 -2.95
N ARG A 125 -2.18 9.13 -1.88
CA ARG A 125 -2.75 7.82 -1.56
C ARG A 125 -4.16 7.68 -2.17
N GLN A 126 -4.66 6.45 -2.23
CA GLN A 126 -6.05 6.19 -2.65
C GLN A 126 -7.09 6.87 -1.74
N GLU A 127 -6.81 7.02 -0.45
CA GLU A 127 -7.68 7.74 0.50
C GLU A 127 -7.80 9.23 0.16
N ASP A 128 -6.71 9.84 -0.30
CA ASP A 128 -6.69 11.24 -0.73
C ASP A 128 -7.58 11.44 -1.97
N LEU A 129 -7.54 10.48 -2.90
CA LEU A 129 -8.43 10.46 -4.06
C LEU A 129 -9.91 10.36 -3.66
N ARG A 130 -10.25 9.55 -2.64
CA ARG A 130 -11.63 9.51 -2.09
C ARG A 130 -12.05 10.86 -1.55
N SER A 131 -11.18 11.51 -0.77
CA SER A 131 -11.45 12.83 -0.21
C SER A 131 -11.65 13.89 -1.30
N LEU A 132 -10.82 13.85 -2.36
CA LEU A 132 -10.97 14.72 -3.51
C LEU A 132 -12.28 14.43 -4.27
N ALA A 133 -12.67 13.17 -4.43
CA ALA A 133 -13.92 12.79 -5.08
C ALA A 133 -15.14 13.44 -4.40
N VAL A 134 -15.15 13.47 -3.07
CA VAL A 134 -16.18 14.19 -2.29
C VAL A 134 -16.17 15.70 -2.59
N ILE A 135 -14.99 16.32 -2.67
CA ILE A 135 -14.87 17.77 -2.96
C ILE A 135 -15.35 18.11 -4.37
N TYR A 136 -15.13 17.21 -5.32
CA TYR A 136 -15.55 17.35 -6.71
C TYR A 136 -16.99 16.87 -6.99
N ASP A 137 -17.68 16.37 -5.97
CA ASP A 137 -19.02 15.77 -6.06
C ASP A 137 -19.10 14.67 -7.14
N LYS A 138 -18.12 13.76 -7.11
CA LYS A 138 -17.95 12.67 -8.08
C LYS A 138 -17.62 11.36 -7.38
N SER A 139 -17.80 10.24 -8.05
CA SER A 139 -17.20 8.98 -7.61
C SER A 139 -15.67 8.99 -7.81
N PRO A 140 -14.90 8.19 -7.04
CA PRO A 140 -13.46 8.06 -7.25
C PRO A 140 -13.07 7.61 -8.67
N VAL A 141 -13.92 6.79 -9.30
CA VAL A 141 -13.73 6.30 -10.67
C VAL A 141 -13.87 7.45 -11.67
N GLU A 142 -14.95 8.21 -11.60
CA GLU A 142 -15.19 9.36 -12.51
C GLU A 142 -14.12 10.44 -12.35
N LEU A 143 -13.74 10.75 -11.11
CA LEU A 143 -12.69 11.75 -10.86
C LEU A 143 -11.33 11.30 -11.42
N THR A 144 -11.03 10.01 -11.33
CA THR A 144 -9.79 9.45 -11.89
C THR A 144 -9.76 9.57 -13.41
N GLU A 145 -10.85 9.24 -14.11
CA GLU A 145 -10.94 9.45 -15.56
C GLU A 145 -10.79 10.92 -15.93
N GLU A 146 -11.39 11.82 -15.15
CA GLU A 146 -11.27 13.26 -15.40
C GLU A 146 -9.83 13.77 -15.21
N PHE A 147 -9.15 13.31 -14.16
CA PHE A 147 -7.74 13.65 -13.93
C PHE A 147 -6.82 13.07 -15.00
N ILE A 148 -7.10 11.86 -15.50
CA ILE A 148 -6.40 11.28 -16.66
C ILE A 148 -6.66 12.13 -17.92
N HIS A 149 -7.91 12.54 -18.16
CA HIS A 149 -8.28 13.37 -19.29
C HIS A 149 -7.59 14.74 -19.27
N TRP A 150 -7.41 15.33 -18.09
CA TRP A 150 -6.65 16.57 -17.93
C TRP A 150 -5.14 16.38 -18.11
N GLY A 151 -4.67 15.13 -18.10
CA GLY A 151 -3.25 14.76 -18.16
C GLY A 151 -2.51 14.95 -16.85
N VAL A 152 -3.23 15.12 -15.73
CA VAL A 152 -2.60 15.27 -14.40
C VAL A 152 -2.38 13.93 -13.71
N LEU A 153 -3.03 12.86 -14.18
CA LEU A 153 -2.73 11.48 -13.82
C LEU A 153 -2.42 10.65 -15.06
N ASP A 154 -1.59 9.62 -14.90
CA ASP A 154 -1.34 8.62 -15.92
C ASP A 154 -2.48 7.60 -16.01
N ALA A 155 -2.68 6.99 -17.19
CA ALA A 155 -3.69 5.97 -17.43
C ALA A 155 -3.58 4.75 -16.49
N GLU A 156 -2.38 4.43 -15.99
CA GLU A 156 -2.15 3.38 -15.00
C GLU A 156 -2.87 3.62 -13.67
N ALA A 157 -3.28 4.87 -13.38
CA ALA A 157 -4.04 5.23 -12.19
C ALA A 157 -5.40 4.52 -12.12
N ARG A 158 -5.95 4.04 -13.24
CA ARG A 158 -7.19 3.23 -13.27
C ARG A 158 -7.11 2.00 -12.38
N ARG A 159 -5.93 1.37 -12.31
CA ARG A 159 -5.71 0.22 -11.43
C ARG A 159 -5.90 0.58 -9.96
N ALA A 160 -5.66 1.84 -9.58
CA ALA A 160 -5.86 2.30 -8.21
C ALA A 160 -7.34 2.33 -7.82
N VAL A 161 -8.24 2.38 -8.82
CA VAL A 161 -9.68 2.45 -8.61
C VAL A 161 -10.44 1.14 -8.85
N GLU A 162 -9.80 0.11 -9.39
CA GLU A 162 -10.42 -1.20 -9.65
C GLU A 162 -10.92 -1.92 -8.38
N SER A 163 -10.46 -1.50 -7.20
CA SER A 163 -10.83 -2.08 -5.91
C SER A 163 -11.79 -1.23 -5.07
N PHE A 164 -12.33 -0.11 -5.61
CA PHE A 164 -13.34 0.68 -4.89
C PHE A 164 -14.73 0.02 -4.90
#